data_AF-A0A0M3KI15-F1
#
_entry.id   AF-A0A0M3KI15-F1
#
_cell.length_a   1.000
_cell.length_b   1.000
_cell.length_c   1.000
_cell.angle_alpha   90.00
_cell.angle_beta   90.00
_cell.angle_gamma   90.00
#
_symmetry.space_group_name_H-M   'P 1'
#
loop_
_entity.id
_entity.type
_entity.pdbx_description
1 polymer ?
#
loop_
_entity_poly.entity_id
_entity_poly.type
_entity_poly.pdbx_seq_one_letter_code
_entity_poly.pdbx_strand_id
1 'polypeptide(L)'
;LLDKQFAIWRVPAPWLPRTKKAQGTKLGGGKGNISHYVTPVRANRIILEVGGFITEYEARAYLMYLCERFSFTVEFVSAEILAERRREEQRIAQLNVNRFNWDTVIKYNMQNCRSWLSQYDVAWKGRYK
;
A
#
# COMPACT_ATOMS: atom_id res chain seq x y z
N LEU A 1 -21.23 11.66 -10.54
CA LEU A 1 -21.19 10.54 -11.48
C LEU A 1 -22.39 10.66 -12.40
N LEU A 2 -22.21 10.33 -13.67
CA LEU A 2 -23.31 10.32 -14.66
C LEU A 2 -24.18 9.06 -14.49
N ASP A 3 -25.33 9.04 -15.15
CA ASP A 3 -26.45 8.10 -14.94
C ASP A 3 -26.17 6.61 -15.30
N LYS A 4 -24.92 6.23 -15.57
CA LYS A 4 -24.46 4.86 -15.87
C LYS A 4 -23.07 4.54 -15.31
N GLN A 5 -22.65 5.28 -14.28
CA GLN A 5 -21.35 5.14 -13.64
C GLN A 5 -21.55 4.80 -12.16
N PHE A 6 -20.68 3.97 -11.61
CA PHE A 6 -20.70 3.61 -10.21
C PHE A 6 -19.31 3.74 -9.57
N ALA A 7 -19.30 3.94 -8.26
CA ALA A 7 -18.08 3.91 -7.46
C ALA A 7 -18.31 3.07 -6.19
N ILE A 8 -17.36 2.19 -5.89
CA ILE A 8 -17.43 1.26 -4.76
C ILE A 8 -16.21 1.46 -3.88
N TRP A 9 -16.45 1.72 -2.60
CA TRP A 9 -15.39 1.73 -1.59
C TRP A 9 -14.94 0.31 -1.28
N ARG A 10 -13.64 0.05 -1.41
CA ARG A 10 -13.01 -1.26 -1.09
C ARG A 10 -12.36 -1.27 0.30
N VAL A 11 -12.43 -0.15 0.99
CA VAL A 11 -11.94 0.04 2.35
C VAL A 11 -13.14 0.15 3.30
N PRO A 12 -13.17 -0.62 4.39
CA PRO A 12 -14.28 -0.56 5.33
C PRO A 12 -14.29 0.76 6.11
N ALA A 13 -15.42 1.03 6.76
CA ALA A 13 -15.54 2.11 7.71
C ALA A 13 -14.48 2.00 8.83
N PRO A 14 -14.03 3.13 9.40
CA PRO A 14 -13.06 3.15 10.49
C PRO A 14 -13.48 2.29 11.66
N TRP A 15 -12.64 1.32 12.03
CA TRP A 15 -12.93 0.34 13.09
C TRP A 15 -11.81 0.21 14.12
N LEU A 16 -10.58 0.63 13.80
CA LEU A 16 -9.44 0.49 14.70
C LEU A 16 -9.37 1.71 15.65
N PRO A 17 -9.59 1.55 16.97
CA PRO A 17 -9.55 2.67 17.90
C PRO A 17 -8.12 3.17 18.13
N ARG A 18 -7.94 4.50 18.11
CA ARG A 18 -6.72 5.19 18.54
C ARG A 18 -6.97 5.92 19.85
N THR A 19 -6.15 5.63 20.86
CA THR A 19 -6.26 6.25 22.18
C THR A 19 -5.33 7.45 22.31
N LYS A 20 -5.78 8.49 23.00
CA LYS A 20 -4.98 9.71 23.27
C LYS A 20 -5.15 10.11 24.74
N LYS A 21 -4.05 10.50 25.40
CA LYS A 21 -4.08 11.12 26.73
C LYS A 21 -4.28 12.62 26.61
N ALA A 22 -4.81 13.24 27.67
CA ALA A 22 -4.94 14.70 27.72
C ALA A 22 -3.56 15.36 27.63
N GLN A 23 -3.51 16.55 27.02
CA GLN A 23 -2.27 17.29 26.88
C GLN A 23 -1.75 17.71 28.26
N GLY A 24 -0.45 17.51 28.51
CA GLY A 24 0.19 17.87 29.79
C GLY A 24 0.17 16.79 30.88
N THR A 25 -0.40 15.60 30.64
CA THR A 25 -0.34 14.50 31.61
C THR A 25 1.04 13.85 31.66
N LYS A 26 1.50 13.47 32.86
CA LYS A 26 2.74 12.69 33.05
C LYS A 26 2.65 11.29 32.40
N LEU A 27 3.79 10.67 32.12
CA LEU A 27 3.87 9.28 31.69
C LEU A 27 3.39 8.33 32.81
N GLY A 28 2.86 7.16 32.45
CA GLY A 28 2.25 6.21 33.40
C GLY A 28 0.74 6.42 33.61
N GLY A 29 0.15 5.76 34.60
CA GLY A 29 -1.29 5.91 34.94
C GLY A 29 -2.28 5.23 33.99
N GLY A 30 -1.84 4.20 33.24
CA GLY A 30 -2.71 3.40 32.37
C GLY A 30 -2.89 3.94 30.95
N LYS A 31 -3.82 3.35 30.21
CA LYS A 31 -4.15 3.68 28.80
C LYS A 31 -5.15 4.84 28.76
N GLY A 32 -5.02 5.75 27.79
CA GLY A 32 -5.96 6.87 27.61
C GLY A 32 -7.28 6.45 26.96
N ASN A 33 -8.23 7.39 26.92
CA ASN A 33 -9.52 7.19 26.26
C ASN A 33 -9.38 7.12 24.74
N ILE A 34 -10.40 6.56 24.08
CA ILE A 34 -10.49 6.49 22.61
C ILE A 34 -10.71 7.92 22.08
N SER A 35 -9.89 8.33 21.12
CA SER A 35 -9.97 9.63 20.46
C SER A 35 -10.72 9.56 19.13
N HIS A 36 -10.35 8.60 18.28
CA HIS A 36 -10.97 8.41 16.97
C HIS A 36 -10.71 6.98 16.48
N TYR A 37 -11.42 6.58 15.43
CA TYR A 37 -11.22 5.32 14.74
C TYR A 37 -10.50 5.54 13.41
N VAL A 38 -9.68 4.58 13.00
CA VAL A 38 -8.98 4.59 11.72
C VAL A 38 -9.17 3.26 10.99
N THR A 39 -8.91 3.24 9.69
CA THR A 39 -8.78 1.98 8.92
C THR A 39 -7.33 1.84 8.46
N PRO A 40 -6.61 0.78 8.87
CA PRO A 40 -5.25 0.55 8.37
C PRO A 40 -5.31 0.13 6.89
N VAL A 41 -4.51 0.77 6.06
CA VAL A 41 -4.37 0.46 4.62
C VAL A 41 -2.94 -0.02 4.36
N ARG A 42 -2.79 -1.15 3.66
CA ARG A 42 -1.48 -1.70 3.25
C ARG A 42 -1.12 -1.23 1.84
N ALA A 43 0.17 -1.34 1.49
CA ALA A 43 0.62 -1.10 0.12
C ALA A 43 -0.12 -1.98 -0.89
N ASN A 44 -0.32 -1.48 -2.11
CA ASN A 44 -1.02 -2.15 -3.21
C ASN A 44 -2.49 -2.52 -2.91
N ARG A 45 -3.13 -1.86 -1.92
CA ARG A 45 -4.56 -2.01 -1.65
C ARG A 45 -5.37 -1.05 -2.51
N ILE A 46 -6.36 -1.58 -3.24
CA ILE A 46 -7.34 -0.76 -3.97
C ILE A 46 -8.26 -0.07 -2.95
N ILE A 47 -8.42 1.25 -3.10
CA ILE A 47 -9.22 2.10 -2.18
C ILE A 47 -10.63 2.30 -2.71
N LEU A 48 -10.72 2.79 -3.95
CA LEU A 48 -11.96 3.12 -4.63
C LEU A 48 -11.93 2.47 -6.01
N GLU A 49 -12.99 1.76 -6.36
CA GLU A 49 -13.19 1.20 -7.68
C GLU A 49 -14.27 2.02 -8.40
N VAL A 50 -13.96 2.49 -9.60
CA VAL A 50 -14.91 3.21 -10.45
C VAL A 50 -15.14 2.38 -11.70
N GLY A 51 -16.41 2.26 -12.11
CA GLY A 51 -16.79 1.47 -13.27
C GLY A 51 -18.11 1.93 -13.88
N GLY A 52 -18.55 1.21 -14.92
CA GLY A 52 -19.73 1.54 -15.72
C GLY A 52 -19.35 2.08 -17.09
N PHE A 53 -20.23 2.87 -17.70
CA PHE A 53 -19.96 3.52 -18.98
C PHE A 53 -19.12 4.78 -18.76
N ILE A 54 -17.81 4.58 -18.60
CA ILE A 54 -16.83 5.63 -18.35
C ILE A 54 -15.56 5.37 -19.16
N THR A 55 -14.98 6.42 -19.72
CA THR A 55 -13.67 6.33 -20.38
C THR A 55 -12.55 6.40 -19.34
N GLU A 56 -11.38 5.82 -19.64
CA GLU A 56 -10.23 5.89 -18.73
C GLU A 56 -9.81 7.34 -18.45
N TYR A 57 -9.90 8.22 -19.45
CA TYR A 57 -9.58 9.64 -19.30
C TYR A 57 -10.48 10.34 -18.27
N GLU A 58 -11.79 10.11 -18.34
CA GLU A 58 -12.76 10.64 -17.37
C GLU A 58 -12.51 10.08 -15.97
N ALA A 59 -12.31 8.76 -15.85
CA ALA A 59 -12.02 8.12 -14.57
C ALA A 59 -10.73 8.67 -13.94
N ARG A 60 -9.69 8.88 -14.76
CA ARG A 60 -8.42 9.44 -14.33
C ARG A 60 -8.58 10.88 -13.83
N ALA A 61 -9.37 11.70 -14.53
CA ALA A 61 -9.63 13.08 -14.10
C ALA A 61 -10.30 13.14 -12.71
N TYR A 62 -11.28 12.27 -12.44
CA TYR A 62 -11.91 12.20 -11.12
C TYR A 62 -10.97 11.70 -10.03
N LEU A 63 -10.21 10.65 -10.31
CA LEU A 63 -9.39 9.98 -9.30
C LEU A 63 -8.08 10.72 -9.01
N MET A 64 -7.48 11.40 -9.99
CA MET A 64 -6.25 12.17 -9.77
C MET A 64 -6.44 13.27 -8.73
N TYR A 65 -7.57 13.97 -8.76
CA TYR A 65 -7.92 14.96 -7.74
C TYR A 65 -7.97 14.38 -6.32
N LEU A 66 -8.46 13.14 -6.19
CA LEU A 66 -8.49 12.44 -4.90
C LEU A 66 -7.10 11.98 -4.48
N CYS A 67 -6.27 11.52 -5.43
CA CYS A 67 -4.92 11.03 -5.16
C CYS A 67 -4.06 12.08 -4.44
N GLU A 68 -4.16 13.35 -4.83
CA GLU A 68 -3.41 14.46 -4.21
C GLU A 68 -3.78 14.72 -2.74
N ARG A 69 -4.97 14.30 -2.31
CA ARG A 69 -5.45 14.54 -0.95
C ARG A 69 -5.06 13.45 0.04
N PHE A 70 -4.59 12.30 -0.43
CA PHE A 70 -4.15 11.23 0.46
C PHE A 70 -2.80 11.57 1.08
N SER A 71 -2.64 11.25 2.38
CA SER A 71 -1.38 11.45 3.11
C SER A 71 -0.30 10.42 2.79
N PHE A 72 -0.54 9.54 1.83
CA PHE A 72 0.37 8.48 1.39
C PHE A 72 0.34 8.40 -0.14
N THR A 73 1.34 7.73 -0.72
CA THR A 73 1.46 7.60 -2.18
C THR A 73 0.31 6.79 -2.75
N VAL A 74 -0.48 7.42 -3.62
CA VAL A 74 -1.59 6.80 -4.35
C VAL A 74 -1.38 7.03 -5.82
N GLU A 75 -1.77 6.05 -6.62
CA GLU A 75 -1.70 6.11 -8.07
C GLU A 75 -3.02 5.64 -8.69
N PHE A 76 -3.31 6.18 -9.86
CA PHE A 76 -4.38 5.68 -10.70
C PHE A 76 -3.93 4.40 -11.40
N VAL A 77 -4.77 3.36 -11.35
CA VAL A 77 -4.51 2.07 -11.99
C VAL A 77 -5.75 1.58 -12.72
N SER A 78 -5.56 1.05 -13.92
CA SER A 78 -6.55 0.31 -14.68
C SER A 78 -6.19 -1.18 -14.71
N ALA A 79 -7.13 -2.05 -15.09
CA ALA A 79 -6.87 -3.48 -15.20
C ALA A 79 -5.75 -3.80 -16.19
N GLU A 80 -5.67 -3.05 -17.29
CA GLU A 80 -4.64 -3.19 -18.32
C GLU A 80 -3.26 -2.76 -17.79
N ILE A 81 -3.17 -1.59 -17.13
CA ILE A 81 -1.93 -1.11 -16.50
C ILE A 81 -1.42 -2.13 -15.48
N LEU A 82 -2.30 -2.71 -14.65
CA LEU A 82 -1.92 -3.73 -13.67
C LEU A 82 -1.46 -5.05 -14.33
N ALA A 83 -2.02 -5.42 -15.48
CA ALA A 83 -1.58 -6.58 -16.24
C ALA A 83 -0.22 -6.33 -16.90
N GLU A 84 0.00 -5.15 -17.45
CA GLU A 84 1.29 -4.74 -18.02
C GLU A 84 2.39 -4.71 -16.97
N ARG A 85 2.16 -4.09 -15.81
CA ARG A 85 3.13 -4.07 -14.71
C ARG A 85 3.53 -5.46 -14.25
N ARG A 86 2.57 -6.39 -14.14
CA ARG A 86 2.86 -7.80 -13.81
C ARG A 86 3.74 -8.47 -14.87
N ARG A 87 3.49 -8.21 -16.16
CA ARG A 87 4.33 -8.74 -17.25
C ARG A 87 5.72 -8.14 -17.23
N GLU A 88 5.84 -6.84 -16.95
CA GLU A 88 7.13 -6.16 -16.89
C GLU A 88 7.95 -6.61 -15.68
N GLU A 89 7.35 -6.77 -14.51
CA GLU A 89 8.03 -7.34 -13.34
C GLU A 89 8.57 -8.75 -13.62
N GLN A 90 7.79 -9.59 -14.32
CA GLN A 90 8.22 -10.93 -14.73
C GLN A 90 9.37 -10.86 -15.74
N ARG A 91 9.27 -9.95 -16.73
CA ARG A 91 10.31 -9.72 -17.72
C ARG A 91 11.62 -9.28 -17.07
N ILE A 92 11.57 -8.27 -16.19
CA ILE A 92 12.75 -7.78 -15.46
C ILE A 92 13.36 -8.92 -14.63
N ALA A 93 12.54 -9.73 -13.97
CA ALA A 93 13.02 -10.87 -13.19
C ALA A 93 13.73 -11.92 -14.07
N GLN A 94 13.23 -12.20 -15.27
CA GLN A 94 13.83 -13.14 -16.22
C GLN A 94 15.11 -12.61 -16.86
N LEU A 95 15.13 -11.31 -17.19
CA LEU A 95 16.27 -10.65 -17.83
C LEU A 95 17.33 -10.16 -16.85
N ASN A 96 17.15 -10.37 -15.55
CA ASN A 96 18.10 -9.92 -14.54
C ASN A 96 19.44 -10.66 -14.67
N VAL A 97 20.46 -9.95 -15.16
CA VAL A 97 21.84 -10.45 -15.31
C VAL A 97 22.59 -10.43 -13.96
N ASN A 98 22.14 -9.64 -12.99
CA ASN A 98 22.84 -9.50 -11.72
C ASN A 98 22.88 -10.83 -10.97
N ARG A 99 24.10 -11.28 -10.65
CA ARG A 99 24.35 -12.52 -9.89
C ARG A 99 23.87 -12.43 -8.45
N PHE A 100 23.84 -11.23 -7.87
CA PHE A 100 23.40 -11.00 -6.50
C PHE A 100 21.96 -10.49 -6.48
N ASN A 101 21.03 -11.42 -6.28
CA ASN A 101 19.61 -11.12 -6.08
C ASN A 101 19.26 -11.30 -4.59
N TRP A 102 18.22 -10.61 -4.11
CA TRP A 102 17.74 -10.75 -2.73
C TRP A 102 17.46 -12.22 -2.37
N ASP A 103 16.90 -12.98 -3.31
CA ASP A 103 16.66 -14.41 -3.15
C ASP A 103 17.92 -15.20 -2.84
N THR A 104 19.03 -14.93 -3.54
CA THR A 104 20.28 -15.68 -3.35
C THR A 104 21.01 -15.22 -2.09
N VAL A 105 21.10 -13.90 -1.87
CA VAL A 105 21.75 -13.29 -0.71
C VAL A 105 21.13 -13.78 0.59
N ILE A 106 19.79 -13.72 0.70
CA ILE A 106 19.06 -14.12 1.91
C ILE A 106 19.10 -15.64 2.13
N LYS A 107 18.98 -16.44 1.05
CA LYS A 107 18.98 -17.90 1.14
C LYS A 107 20.26 -18.42 1.76
N TYR A 108 21.41 -17.93 1.30
CA TYR A 108 22.73 -18.38 1.76
C TYR A 108 23.28 -17.58 2.95
N ASN A 109 22.49 -16.68 3.55
CA ASN A 109 22.93 -15.78 4.61
C ASN A 109 24.27 -15.10 4.29
N MET A 110 24.41 -14.60 3.06
CA MET A 110 25.67 -14.04 2.59
C MET A 110 26.05 -12.83 3.44
N GLN A 111 27.34 -12.72 3.80
CA GLN A 111 27.86 -11.66 4.67
C GLN A 111 27.09 -11.54 6.00
N ASN A 112 26.55 -12.66 6.50
CA ASN A 112 25.74 -12.71 7.71
C ASN A 112 24.53 -11.75 7.69
N CYS A 113 23.88 -11.57 6.53
CA CYS A 113 22.82 -10.59 6.36
C CYS A 113 21.64 -10.74 7.35
N ARG A 114 21.37 -11.96 7.82
CA ARG A 114 20.28 -12.23 8.76
C ARG A 114 20.51 -11.67 10.16
N SER A 115 21.72 -11.26 10.52
CA SER A 115 21.97 -10.66 11.84
C SER A 115 21.37 -9.25 11.95
N TRP A 116 21.22 -8.55 10.81
CA TRP A 116 20.72 -7.18 10.75
C TRP A 116 19.39 -7.04 9.97
N LEU A 117 18.98 -8.06 9.20
CA LEU A 117 17.65 -8.09 8.57
C LEU A 117 16.57 -8.54 9.54
N SER A 118 15.42 -7.86 9.51
CA SER A 118 14.22 -8.32 10.20
C SER A 118 13.60 -9.54 9.50
N GLN A 119 12.80 -10.31 10.23
CA GLN A 119 12.02 -11.41 9.66
C GLN A 119 11.10 -10.92 8.51
N TYR A 120 10.60 -9.69 8.61
CA TYR A 120 9.78 -9.10 7.56
C TYR A 120 10.61 -8.72 6.32
N ASP A 121 11.82 -8.20 6.51
CA ASP A 121 12.69 -7.87 5.37
C ASP A 121 13.07 -9.12 4.58
N VAL A 122 13.25 -10.24 5.28
CA VAL A 122 13.45 -11.56 4.69
C VAL A 122 12.21 -12.03 3.93
N ALA A 123 11.02 -11.93 4.54
CA ALA A 123 9.76 -12.36 3.91
C ALA A 123 9.42 -11.52 2.66
N TRP A 124 9.67 -10.21 2.72
CA TRP A 124 9.34 -9.27 1.65
C TRP A 124 10.50 -8.94 0.72
N LYS A 125 11.66 -9.59 0.91
CA LYS A 125 12.86 -9.45 0.07
C LYS A 125 13.28 -7.99 -0.12
N GLY A 126 13.21 -7.19 0.94
CA GLY A 126 13.56 -5.77 0.93
C GLY A 126 12.67 -4.86 0.05
N ARG A 127 11.49 -5.32 -0.40
CA ARG A 127 10.57 -4.51 -1.23
C ARG A 127 9.85 -3.40 -0.46
N TYR A 128 9.77 -3.51 0.86
CA TYR A 128 9.07 -2.56 1.74
C TYR A 128 10.01 -2.14 2.86
N LYS A 129 9.89 -0.88 3.30
CA LYS A 129 10.67 -0.29 4.40
C LYS A 129 9.77 0.56 5.27
#